data_AF-A0A7T0FZ21-F1
#
_entry.id   AF-A0A7T0FZ21-F1
#
_cell.length_a   1.000
_cell.length_b   1.000
_cell.length_c   1.000
_cell.angle_alpha   90.00
_cell.angle_beta   90.00
_cell.angle_gamma   90.00
#
_symmetry.space_group_name_H-M   'P 1'
#
loop_
_entity.id
_entity.type
_entity.pdbx_description
1 polymer ?
#
loop_
_entity_poly.entity_id
_entity_poly.type
_entity_poly.pdbx_seq_one_letter_code
_entity_poly.pdbx_strand_id
1 'polypeptide(L)'
;MILQTSDKKSIIVQKVLVRRGETSLGEWLTRSLVDGIRDGKLERTDEFSGDGRHWAVLSEHHQLKQYFPELPTSQEPPGFCQQLSEMADLLEDLQKN
;
A
#
# COMPACT_ATOMS: atom_id res chain seq x y z
N MET A 1 -31.78 -34.69 26.30
CA MET A 1 -31.82 -33.36 25.64
C MET A 1 -30.38 -33.00 25.31
N ILE A 2 -29.99 -33.05 24.04
CA ILE A 2 -28.62 -32.75 23.59
C ILE A 2 -28.71 -31.43 22.83
N LEU A 3 -28.14 -30.36 23.39
CA LEU A 3 -28.04 -29.06 22.74
C LEU A 3 -26.93 -29.16 21.69
N GLN A 4 -27.31 -29.22 20.42
CA GLN A 4 -26.42 -28.87 19.31
C GLN A 4 -26.02 -27.41 19.47
N THR A 5 -24.83 -27.18 20.02
CA THR A 5 -24.18 -25.86 19.92
C THR A 5 -23.64 -25.75 18.51
N SER A 6 -24.43 -25.15 17.63
CA SER A 6 -24.04 -24.79 16.27
C SER A 6 -22.67 -24.10 16.30
N ASP A 7 -21.71 -24.69 15.58
CA ASP A 7 -20.46 -24.07 15.20
C ASP A 7 -20.77 -22.73 14.51
N LYS A 8 -20.84 -21.66 15.29
CA LYS A 8 -20.87 -20.31 14.76
C LYS A 8 -19.47 -20.08 14.21
N LYS A 9 -19.28 -20.39 12.93
CA LYS A 9 -18.16 -19.89 12.12
C LYS A 9 -18.14 -18.37 12.29
N SER A 10 -17.40 -17.89 13.28
CA SER A 10 -17.25 -16.49 13.61
C SER A 10 -16.75 -15.81 12.35
N ILE A 11 -17.64 -15.10 11.66
CA ILE A 11 -17.23 -14.14 10.67
C ILE A 11 -16.58 -13.05 11.51
N ILE A 12 -15.27 -13.20 11.77
CA ILE A 12 -14.47 -12.22 12.47
C ILE A 12 -14.48 -11.02 11.54
N VAL A 13 -15.43 -10.11 11.76
CA VAL A 13 -15.41 -8.79 11.16
C VAL A 13 -14.30 -8.04 11.87
N GLN A 14 -13.07 -8.31 11.45
CA GLN A 14 -11.88 -7.64 11.94
C GLN A 14 -12.08 -6.14 11.65
N LYS A 15 -12.22 -5.39 12.73
CA LYS A 15 -12.10 -3.94 12.72
C LYS A 15 -10.64 -3.63 12.98
N VAL A 16 -10.13 -2.64 12.28
CA VAL A 16 -8.79 -2.12 12.47
C VAL A 16 -8.89 -0.62 12.66
N LEU A 17 -8.08 -0.10 13.58
CA LEU A 17 -7.87 1.32 13.74
C LEU A 17 -7.04 1.80 12.56
N VAL A 18 -7.41 2.94 12.00
CA VAL A 18 -6.66 3.59 10.93
C VAL A 18 -6.23 4.97 11.39
N ARG A 19 -5.01 5.36 11.05
CA ARG A 19 -4.48 6.70 11.29
C ARG A 19 -3.67 7.18 10.08
N ARG A 20 -3.57 8.49 9.96
CA ARG A 20 -2.72 9.21 9.01
C ARG A 20 -1.69 9.99 9.81
N GLY A 21 -0.52 9.39 10.01
CA GLY A 21 0.50 9.91 10.91
C GLY A 21 -0.03 10.07 12.33
N GLU A 22 -0.14 11.31 12.80
CA GLU A 22 -0.65 11.63 14.15
C GLU A 22 -2.19 11.72 14.22
N THR A 23 -2.87 11.76 13.07
CA THR A 23 -4.33 11.90 13.02
C THR A 23 -5.01 10.54 12.97
N SER A 24 -5.79 10.19 13.99
CA SER A 24 -6.59 8.95 13.97
C SER A 24 -7.84 9.13 13.10
N LEU A 25 -7.98 8.30 12.05
CA LEU A 25 -9.15 8.26 11.15
C LEU A 25 -10.29 7.38 11.69
N GLY A 26 -10.07 6.71 12.83
CA GLY A 26 -11.06 5.90 13.53
C GLY A 26 -10.98 4.41 13.21
N GLU A 27 -12.01 3.66 13.60
CA GLU A 27 -12.12 2.22 13.36
C GLU A 27 -12.77 1.93 12.01
N TRP A 28 -12.09 1.15 11.17
CA TRP A 28 -12.54 0.72 9.86
C TRP A 28 -12.67 -0.80 9.82
N LEU A 29 -13.58 -1.30 9.00
CA LEU A 29 -13.68 -2.73 8.74
C LEU A 29 -12.61 -3.15 7.74
N THR A 30 -11.92 -4.27 7.95
CA THR A 30 -10.88 -4.73 7.02
C THR A 30 -11.40 -4.88 5.58
N ARG A 31 -12.66 -5.34 5.42
CA ARG A 31 -13.33 -5.43 4.12
C ARG A 31 -13.58 -4.06 3.46
N SER A 32 -13.77 -3.02 4.26
CA SER A 32 -14.04 -1.66 3.80
C SER A 32 -12.75 -0.86 3.56
N LEU A 33 -11.59 -1.35 4.02
CA LEU A 33 -10.30 -0.74 3.67
C LEU A 33 -10.09 -0.74 2.15
N VAL A 34 -10.37 -1.87 1.49
CA VAL A 34 -10.20 -2.00 0.03
C VAL A 34 -11.08 -1.00 -0.70
N ASP A 35 -12.32 -0.83 -0.24
CA ASP A 35 -13.25 0.14 -0.82
C ASP A 35 -12.78 1.57 -0.55
N GLY A 36 -12.27 1.86 0.65
CA GLY A 36 -11.68 3.15 1.01
C GLY A 36 -10.42 3.50 0.21
N ILE A 37 -9.58 2.52 -0.11
CA ILE A 37 -8.40 2.70 -0.99
C ILE A 37 -8.88 3.00 -2.41
N ARG A 38 -9.84 2.23 -2.93
CA ARG A 38 -10.37 2.39 -4.29
C ARG A 38 -11.11 3.71 -4.48
N ASP A 39 -11.82 4.16 -3.45
CA ASP A 39 -12.55 5.44 -3.40
C ASP A 39 -11.61 6.64 -3.14
N GLY A 40 -10.32 6.39 -2.84
CA GLY A 40 -9.33 7.44 -2.55
C GLY A 40 -9.46 8.06 -1.16
N LYS A 41 -10.28 7.49 -0.28
CA LYS A 41 -10.38 7.92 1.13
C LYS A 41 -9.15 7.54 1.94
N LEU A 42 -8.54 6.40 1.62
CA LEU A 42 -7.34 5.88 2.26
C LEU A 42 -6.13 6.03 1.34
N GLU A 43 -5.08 6.61 1.89
CA GLU A 43 -3.82 6.86 1.20
C GLU A 43 -2.82 5.76 1.47
N ARG A 44 -1.86 5.59 0.55
CA ARG A 44 -0.75 4.62 0.68
C ARG A 44 0.12 4.83 1.93
N THR A 45 0.14 6.05 2.45
CA THR A 45 0.88 6.45 3.66
C THR A 45 0.08 6.23 4.94
N ASP A 46 -1.20 5.89 4.84
CA ASP A 46 -2.02 5.64 6.01
C ASP A 46 -1.58 4.35 6.69
N GLU A 47 -1.69 4.34 8.02
CA GLU A 47 -1.33 3.21 8.87
C GLU A 47 -2.59 2.59 9.45
N PHE A 48 -2.56 1.28 9.64
CA PHE A 48 -3.64 0.55 10.29
C PHE A 48 -3.10 -0.33 11.42
N SER A 49 -3.94 -0.58 12.42
CA SER A 49 -3.63 -1.42 13.57
C SER A 49 -4.84 -2.23 14.01
N GLY A 50 -4.67 -3.52 14.23
CA GLY A 50 -5.70 -4.37 14.84
C GLY A 50 -5.80 -4.23 16.36
N ASP A 51 -4.74 -3.76 17.02
CA ASP A 51 -4.61 -3.72 18.49
C ASP A 51 -4.41 -2.29 19.04
N GLY A 52 -4.23 -1.30 18.16
CA GLY A 52 -3.88 0.09 18.52
C GLY A 52 -2.44 0.28 18.99
N ARG A 53 -1.67 -0.81 19.14
CA ARG A 53 -0.25 -0.80 19.51
C ARG A 53 0.69 -0.99 18.33
N HIS A 54 0.37 -1.92 17.43
CA HIS A 54 1.20 -2.23 16.27
C HIS A 54 0.60 -1.60 15.02
N TRP A 55 1.25 -0.57 14.51
CA TRP A 55 0.80 0.17 13.34
C TRP A 55 1.60 -0.29 12.13
N ALA A 56 0.91 -0.61 11.05
CA ALA A 56 1.50 -1.02 9.78
C ALA A 56 0.99 -0.10 8.67
N VAL A 57 1.88 0.31 7.78
CA VAL A 57 1.51 1.13 6.63
C VAL A 57 0.68 0.30 5.65
N LEU A 58 -0.44 0.84 5.15
CA LEU A 58 -1.33 0.14 4.22
C LEU A 58 -0.60 -0.33 2.96
N SER A 59 0.34 0.48 2.44
CA SER A 59 1.12 0.14 1.24
C SER A 59 2.21 -0.93 1.45
N GLU A 60 2.67 -1.13 2.69
CA GLU A 60 3.62 -2.19 3.02
C GLU A 60 2.93 -3.54 3.22
N HIS A 61 1.62 -3.53 3.49
CA HIS A 61 0.87 -4.76 3.72
C HIS A 61 0.66 -5.55 2.43
N HIS A 62 1.17 -6.79 2.40
CA HIS A 62 1.15 -7.68 1.23
C HIS A 62 -0.23 -7.82 0.58
N GLN A 63 -1.31 -7.87 1.37
CA GLN A 63 -2.66 -8.02 0.81
C GLN A 63 -3.25 -6.71 0.31
N LEU A 64 -2.86 -5.55 0.87
CA LEU A 64 -3.48 -4.26 0.55
C LEU A 64 -2.73 -3.52 -0.56
N LYS A 65 -1.41 -3.74 -0.66
CA LYS A 65 -0.54 -3.19 -1.70
C LYS A 65 -1.10 -3.36 -3.12
N GLN A 66 -1.75 -4.49 -3.40
CA GLN A 66 -2.34 -4.79 -4.72
C GLN A 66 -3.54 -3.91 -5.10
N TYR A 67 -4.21 -3.30 -4.11
CA TYR A 67 -5.39 -2.46 -4.33
C TYR A 67 -5.04 -0.99 -4.46
N PHE A 68 -3.82 -0.60 -4.09
CA PHE A 68 -3.34 0.74 -4.40
C PHE A 68 -3.11 0.80 -5.90
N PRO A 69 -3.70 1.78 -6.61
CA PRO A 69 -3.33 2.01 -7.99
C PRO A 69 -1.82 2.23 -7.99
N GLU A 70 -1.09 1.37 -8.70
CA GLU A 70 0.31 1.65 -8.98
C GLU A 70 0.29 3.03 -9.63
N LEU A 71 1.01 3.99 -9.02
CA LEU A 71 1.49 5.12 -9.79
C LEU A 71 2.04 4.50 -11.07
N PRO A 72 1.75 5.04 -12.27
CA PRO A 72 2.44 4.57 -13.45
C PRO A 72 3.91 4.66 -13.08
N THR A 73 4.51 3.51 -12.80
CA THR A 73 5.94 3.39 -12.79
C THR A 73 6.25 3.97 -14.14
N SER A 74 6.99 5.08 -14.17
CA SER A 74 7.68 5.45 -15.39
C SER A 74 8.30 4.14 -15.85
N GLN A 75 7.65 3.48 -16.81
CA GLN A 75 8.25 2.43 -17.56
C GLN A 75 9.31 3.21 -18.27
N GLU A 76 10.49 3.29 -17.66
CA GLU A 76 11.64 3.83 -18.34
C GLU A 76 11.69 3.04 -19.64
N PRO A 77 11.51 3.71 -20.79
CA PRO A 77 11.39 3.00 -22.05
C PRO A 77 12.63 2.11 -22.16
N PRO A 78 12.49 0.84 -22.58
CA PRO A 78 13.62 -0.06 -22.71
C PRO A 78 14.66 0.63 -23.60
N GLY A 79 15.78 1.05 -23.00
CA GLY A 79 16.79 1.91 -23.66
C GLY A 79 17.14 3.21 -22.93
N PHE A 80 16.44 3.61 -21.86
CA PHE A 80 16.76 4.85 -21.12
C PHE A 80 18.20 4.84 -20.56
N CYS A 81 18.68 3.70 -20.05
CA CYS A 81 20.06 3.54 -19.60
C CYS A 81 21.08 3.58 -20.76
N GLN A 82 20.70 3.14 -21.97
CA GLN A 82 21.57 3.22 -23.16
C GLN A 82 21.73 4.68 -23.59
N GLN A 83 20.64 5.43 -23.70
CA GLN A 83 20.69 6.86 -24.02
C GLN A 83 21.50 7.66 -22.98
N LEU A 84 21.32 7.39 -21.68
CA LEU A 84 22.13 8.04 -20.65
C LEU A 84 23.62 7.68 -20.75
N SER A 85 23.93 6.44 -21.12
CA SER A 85 25.31 6.00 -21.32
C SER A 85 25.95 6.68 -22.54
N GLU A 86 25.22 6.83 -23.64
CA GLU A 86 25.70 7.54 -24.84
C GLU A 86 25.91 9.03 -24.57
N MET A 87 25.03 9.66 -23.78
CA MET A 87 25.18 11.06 -23.37
C MET A 87 26.37 11.26 -22.43
N ALA A 88 26.64 10.29 -21.55
CA ALA A 88 27.79 10.34 -20.65
C ALA A 88 29.12 10.27 -21.40
N ASP A 89 29.21 9.43 -22.43
CA ASP A 89 30.41 9.28 -23.28
C ASP A 89 30.72 10.58 -24.05
N LEU A 90 29.68 11.21 -24.63
CA LEU A 90 29.77 12.52 -25.29
C LEU A 90 30.22 13.65 -24.35
N LEU A 91 29.75 13.64 -23.09
CA LEU A 91 30.18 14.62 -22.09
C LEU A 91 31.63 14.40 -21.63
N GLU A 92 32.09 13.15 -21.55
CA GLU A 92 33.47 12.83 -21.19
C GLU A 92 34.45 13.26 -22.29
N ASP A 93 34.08 13.12 -23.57
CA ASP A 93 34.87 13.58 -24.71
C ASP A 93 35.05 15.10 -24.70
N LEU A 94 33.99 15.86 -24.40
CA LEU A 94 34.01 17.32 -24.28
C LEU A 94 34.88 17.84 -23.12
N GLN A 95 35.14 17.02 -22.09
CA GLN A 95 35.99 17.39 -20.95
C GLN A 95 37.48 17.08 -21.16
N LYS A 96 37.85 16.38 -22.25
CA LYS A 96 39.23 16.00 -22.56
C LYS A 96 39.95 16.97 -23.51
N ASN A 97 39.33 18.08 -23.90
CA ASN A 97 39.90 19.11 -24.78
C ASN A 97 40.00 20.48 -24.10
#